data_AF-A0A6M8MU27-F1
#
_entry.id   AF-A0A6M8MU27-F1
#
_cell.length_a   1.000
_cell.length_b   1.000
_cell.length_c   1.000
_cell.angle_alpha   90.00
_cell.angle_beta   90.00
_cell.angle_gamma   90.00
#
_symmetry.space_group_name_H-M   'P 1'
#
loop_
_entity.id
_entity.type
_entity.pdbx_description
1 polymer ?
#
loop_
_entity_poly.entity_id
_entity_poly.type
_entity_poly.pdbx_seq_one_letter_code
_entity_poly.pdbx_strand_id
1 'polypeptide(L)' 'MQLLSAEIKHLLALQAGQSVVKGEDVHTLRHLVTKGYAVSKNASDENGDEFIEVRLSPSGREVVSDLYTDE' A
#
# COMPACT_ATOMS: atom_id res chain seq x y z
N MET A 1 -6.77 15.93 -3.42
CA MET A 1 -7.29 14.75 -2.68
C MET A 1 -6.56 14.69 -1.36
N GLN A 2 -7.25 14.51 -0.23
CA GLN A 2 -6.59 14.29 1.06
C GLN A 2 -6.56 12.79 1.35
N LEU A 3 -5.39 12.26 1.67
CA LEU A 3 -5.20 10.89 2.13
C LEU A 3 -5.48 10.81 3.63
N LEU A 4 -6.06 9.71 4.07
CA LEU A 4 -6.23 9.43 5.50
C LEU A 4 -4.87 9.10 6.13
N SER A 5 -4.72 9.37 7.44
CA SER A 5 -3.47 9.05 8.16
C SER A 5 -3.11 7.56 8.09
N ALA A 6 -4.10 6.66 8.04
CA ALA A 6 -3.88 5.23 7.83
C ALA A 6 -3.32 4.94 6.42
N GLU A 7 -3.87 5.57 5.38
CA GLU A 7 -3.42 5.44 4.00
C GLU A 7 -1.96 5.91 3.84
N ILE A 8 -1.61 7.04 4.46
CA ILE A 8 -0.24 7.57 4.46
C ILE A 8 0.73 6.57 5.11
N LYS A 9 0.38 6.02 6.27
CA LYS A 9 1.20 5.00 6.95
C LYS A 9 1.44 3.77 6.07
N HIS A 10 0.43 3.30 5.35
CA HIS A 10 0.59 2.18 4.43
C HIS A 10 1.47 2.52 3.23
N LEU A 11 1.30 3.71 2.65
CA LEU A 11 2.14 4.14 1.53
C LEU A 11 3.62 4.23 1.94
N LEU A 12 3.92 4.72 3.14
CA LEU A 12 5.27 4.74 3.71
C LEU A 12 5.80 3.33 4.01
N ALA A 13 4.96 2.44 4.57
CA ALA A 13 5.34 1.05 4.83
C ALA A 13 5.69 0.31 3.51
N LEU A 14 4.93 0.56 2.45
CA LEU A 14 5.20 0.01 1.12
C LEU A 14 6.52 0.53 0.53
N GLN A 15 6.86 1.80 0.75
CA GLN A 15 8.15 2.37 0.37
C GLN A 15 9.31 1.72 1.13
N ALA A 16 9.10 1.42 2.42
CA ALA A 16 10.07 0.73 3.27
C ALA A 16 10.22 -0.78 2.94
N GLY A 17 9.49 -1.28 1.94
CA GLY A 17 9.59 -2.66 1.44
C GLY A 17 8.55 -3.61 2.03
N GLN A 18 7.65 -3.14 2.89
CA GLN A 18 6.60 -3.97 3.47
C GLN A 18 5.48 -4.22 2.45
N SER A 19 5.67 -5.23 1.62
CA SER A 19 4.84 -5.52 0.45
C SER A 19 3.75 -6.57 0.72
N VAL A 20 3.78 -7.26 1.85
CA VAL A 20 2.85 -8.35 2.18
C VAL A 20 1.90 -7.89 3.26
N VAL A 21 0.59 -8.00 3.00
CA VAL A 21 -0.43 -7.54 3.94
C VAL A 21 -1.53 -8.58 4.14
N LYS A 22 -1.92 -8.76 5.41
CA LYS A 22 -2.91 -9.73 5.88
C LYS A 22 -3.92 -9.02 6.79
N GLY A 23 -5.17 -9.49 6.81
CA GLY A 23 -6.17 -9.03 7.78
C GLY A 23 -6.79 -7.65 7.49
N GLU A 24 -6.93 -6.83 8.53
CA GLU A 24 -7.71 -5.57 8.52
C GLU A 24 -7.18 -4.52 7.52
N ASP A 25 -5.85 -4.46 7.37
CA ASP A 25 -5.13 -3.53 6.50
C ASP A 25 -5.43 -3.72 4.99
N VAL A 26 -5.99 -4.88 4.61
CA VAL A 26 -6.41 -5.17 3.23
C VAL A 26 -7.42 -4.15 2.72
N HIS A 27 -8.31 -3.67 3.58
CA HIS A 27 -9.35 -2.71 3.18
C HIS A 27 -8.75 -1.36 2.81
N THR A 28 -7.83 -0.85 3.63
CA THR A 28 -7.14 0.42 3.39
C THR A 28 -6.27 0.36 2.13
N LEU A 29 -5.59 -0.76 1.91
CA LEU A 29 -4.80 -0.97 0.69
C LEU A 29 -5.65 -1.08 -0.55
N ARG A 30 -6.80 -1.77 -0.47
CA ARG A 30 -7.74 -1.83 -1.59
C ARG A 30 -8.26 -0.44 -1.94
N HIS A 31 -8.46 0.43 -0.95
CA HIS A 31 -8.81 1.82 -1.20
C HIS A 31 -7.68 2.59 -1.91
N LEU A 32 -6.42 2.41 -1.49
CA LEU A 32 -5.25 2.96 -2.18
C LEU A 32 -5.11 2.44 -3.62
N VAL A 33 -5.44 1.18 -3.87
CA VAL A 33 -5.46 0.58 -5.21
C VAL A 33 -6.56 1.20 -6.07
N THR A 34 -7.78 1.36 -5.53
CA THR A 34 -8.89 2.04 -6.23
C THR A 34 -8.56 3.49 -6.55
N LYS A 35 -7.81 4.18 -5.69
CA LYS A 35 -7.31 5.54 -5.93
C LYS A 35 -6.14 5.60 -6.92
N GLY A 36 -5.59 4.46 -7.33
CA GLY A 36 -4.47 4.38 -8.26
C GLY A 36 -3.11 4.66 -7.61
N TYR A 37 -3.00 4.69 -6.29
CA TYR A 37 -1.72 4.90 -5.58
C TYR A 37 -0.97 3.59 -5.35
N ALA A 38 -1.65 2.45 -5.30
CA ALA A 38 -1.03 1.15 -5.15
C ALA A 38 -1.52 0.15 -6.22
N VAL A 39 -0.76 -0.92 -6.39
CA VAL A 39 -1.17 -2.10 -7.16
C VAL A 39 -1.13 -3.31 -6.23
N SER A 40 -2.19 -4.09 -6.20
CA SER A 40 -2.27 -5.33 -5.43
C SER A 40 -2.29 -6.55 -6.34
N LYS A 41 -1.74 -7.66 -5.84
CA LYS A 41 -1.74 -8.97 -6.45
C LYS A 41 -2.10 -9.99 -5.38
N ASN A 42 -3.05 -10.86 -5.67
CA ASN A 42 -3.38 -11.97 -4.79
C ASN A 42 -2.26 -13.01 -4.85
N ALA A 43 -1.84 -13.48 -3.69
CA ALA A 43 -0.82 -14.50 -3.53
C ALA A 43 -1.25 -15.48 -2.43
N SER A 44 -0.64 -16.65 -2.43
CA SER A 44 -0.90 -17.68 -1.43
C SER A 44 0.44 -18.30 -1.05
N ASP A 45 0.61 -18.59 0.23
CA ASP A 45 1.83 -19.22 0.75
C ASP A 45 1.79 -20.75 0.51
N GLU A 46 2.89 -21.45 0.82
CA GLU A 46 2.98 -22.92 0.71
C GLU A 46 1.95 -23.63 1.60
N ASN A 47 1.49 -22.97 2.67
CA ASN A 47 0.43 -23.45 3.55
C ASN A 47 -0.99 -23.18 3.04
N GLY A 48 -1.14 -22.53 1.88
CA GLY A 48 -2.44 -22.12 1.33
C GLY A 48 -3.04 -20.87 1.98
N ASP A 49 -2.29 -20.19 2.86
CA ASP A 49 -2.69 -18.91 3.43
C ASP A 49 -2.72 -17.83 2.36
N GLU A 50 -3.91 -17.30 2.08
CA GLU A 50 -4.10 -16.20 1.13
C GLU A 50 -3.59 -14.88 1.73
N PHE A 51 -2.81 -14.15 0.95
CA PHE A 51 -2.37 -12.80 1.27
C PHE A 51 -2.39 -11.92 0.01
N ILE A 52 -2.29 -10.61 0.21
CA ILE A 52 -2.09 -9.69 -0.91
C ILE A 52 -0.68 -9.15 -0.88
N GLU A 53 0.00 -9.27 -2.02
CA GLU A 53 1.19 -8.50 -2.30
C GLU A 53 0.74 -7.13 -2.82
N VAL A 54 1.21 -6.07 -2.20
CA VAL A 54 0.92 -4.70 -2.58
C VAL A 54 2.23 -3.97 -2.85
N ARG A 55 2.25 -3.17 -3.92
CA ARG A 55 3.40 -2.34 -4.29
C ARG A 55 2.92 -0.95 -4.68
N LEU A 56 3.78 0.05 -4.49
CA LEU A 56 3.49 1.42 -4.91
C LEU A 56 3.40 1.49 -6.44
N SER A 57 2.34 2.13 -6.92
CA SER A 57 2.27 2.61 -8.29
C SER A 57 3.26 3.79 -8.52
N PRO A 58 3.51 4.20 -9.77
CA PRO A 58 4.26 5.43 -10.04
C PRO A 58 3.68 6.65 -9.29
N SER A 59 2.37 6.85 -9.35
CA SER A 59 1.70 7.97 -8.66
C SER A 59 1.77 7.85 -7.14
N GLY A 60 1.73 6.63 -6.59
CA GLY A 60 1.93 6.41 -5.16
C GLY A 60 3.34 6.76 -4.70
N ARG A 61 4.37 6.50 -5.53
CA ARG A 61 5.75 6.91 -5.23
C ARG A 61 5.91 8.42 -5.23
N GLU A 62 5.28 9.12 -6.17
CA GLU A 62 5.30 10.58 -6.22
C GLU A 62 4.68 11.18 -4.96
N VAL A 63 3.50 10.70 -4.57
CA VAL A 63 2.82 11.12 -3.33
C VAL A 63 3.67 10.86 -2.10
N VAL A 64 4.29 9.68 -2.00
CA VAL A 64 5.15 9.35 -0.86
C VAL A 64 6.39 10.23 -0.82
N SER A 65 6.97 10.55 -1.99
CA SER A 65 8.10 11.47 -2.08
C SER A 65 7.73 12.87 -1.63
N ASP A 66 6.54 13.37 -2.02
CA ASP A 66 6.01 14.67 -1.60
C ASP A 66 5.83 14.72 -0.08
N LEU A 67 5.26 13.67 0.51
CA LEU A 67 5.09 13.52 1.96
C LEU A 67 6.41 13.51 2.75
N TYR A 68 7.51 13.04 2.15
CA TYR A 68 8.84 13.02 2.76
C TYR A 68 9.59 14.36 2.63
N THR A 69 9.11 15.26 1.76
CA THR A 69 9.76 16.55 1.49
C THR A 69 9.19 17.68 2.37
N ASP A 70 8.15 17.40 3.16
CA ASP A 70 7.55 18.31 4.16
C ASP A 70 8.26 18.22 5.54
N GLU A 71 9.56 17.93 5.57
CA GLU A 71 10.43 17.97 6.76
C GLU A 71 11.34 19.21 6.79
#